data_AF-A0A4V2WNY2-F1
#
_entry.id   AF-A0A4V2WNY2-F1
#
_cell.length_a   1.000
_cell.length_b   1.000
_cell.length_c   1.000
_cell.angle_alpha   90.00
_cell.angle_beta   90.00
_cell.angle_gamma   90.00
#
_symmetry.space_group_name_H-M   'P 1'
#
loop_
_entity.id
_entity.type
_entity.pdbx_description
1 polymer ?
#
loop_
_entity_poly.entity_id
_entity_poly.type
_entity_poly.pdbx_seq_one_letter_code
_entity_poly.pdbx_strand_id
1 'polypeptide(L)'
;SSTRLRAPAALAAHAGLPAWQLHAGTGAVTPANEHAEQRAFHSVTDVVFYNLPSELDQLRQAVALCTGMQRAYPLFADLDPQNSSVMPSRDEFKGLYSALRSLGQWNIPTAHARVCQELARRLNLSNQTVHFMLAVFEELQFIERDETMMRVAARPSKRDLSESIAYQARLHLAEAEQTCIYTSAKELEQWMRNIQVHTVS
;
A
#
# COMPACT_ATOMS: atom_id res chain seq x y z
N SER A 1 -11.55 -2.14 -16.58
CA SER A 1 -10.20 -2.53 -17.03
C SER A 1 -9.64 -3.56 -16.08
N SER A 2 -9.44 -4.79 -16.57
CA SER A 2 -9.04 -5.94 -15.75
C SER A 2 -7.66 -5.72 -15.15
N THR A 3 -7.57 -5.57 -13.83
CA THR A 3 -6.32 -5.68 -13.09
C THR A 3 -5.85 -7.13 -13.21
N ARG A 4 -5.12 -7.46 -14.27
CA ARG A 4 -4.45 -8.75 -14.41
C ARG A 4 -3.57 -8.91 -13.19
N LEU A 5 -3.70 -10.03 -12.48
CA LEU A 5 -2.78 -10.40 -11.41
C LEU A 5 -1.34 -10.13 -11.85
N ARG A 6 -0.59 -9.35 -11.07
CA ARG A 6 0.86 -9.53 -10.96
C ARG A 6 1.12 -10.68 -9.99
N ALA A 7 0.57 -11.86 -10.27
CA ALA A 7 1.34 -13.06 -9.99
C ALA A 7 2.50 -12.95 -10.98
N PRO A 8 3.77 -12.89 -10.54
CA PRO A 8 4.88 -12.79 -11.47
C PRO A 8 4.74 -13.90 -12.50
N ALA A 9 5.10 -13.61 -13.74
CA ALA A 9 5.12 -14.61 -14.80
C ALA A 9 5.85 -15.90 -14.36
N ALA A 10 6.78 -15.80 -13.40
CA ALA A 10 7.43 -16.93 -12.74
C ALA A 10 6.45 -17.88 -12.01
N LEU A 11 5.49 -17.38 -11.22
CA LEU A 11 4.48 -18.22 -10.57
C LEU A 11 3.44 -18.77 -11.55
N ALA A 12 3.06 -17.96 -12.56
CA ALA A 12 2.18 -18.42 -13.63
C ALA A 12 2.85 -19.48 -14.53
N ALA A 13 4.18 -19.46 -14.66
CA ALA A 13 4.98 -20.44 -15.39
C ALA A 13 5.26 -21.72 -14.58
N HIS A 14 5.15 -21.68 -13.25
CA HIS A 14 5.36 -22.83 -12.38
C HIS A 14 4.07 -23.64 -12.17
N ALA A 15 3.83 -24.55 -13.13
CA ALA A 15 3.22 -25.88 -12.97
C ALA A 15 1.99 -26.00 -12.04
N GLY A 16 0.78 -25.90 -12.58
CA GLY A 16 -0.40 -26.57 -12.02
C GLY A 16 -0.95 -26.07 -10.68
N LEU A 17 -0.33 -25.05 -10.08
CA LEU A 17 -0.74 -24.56 -8.76
C LEU A 17 -1.97 -23.66 -8.87
N PRO A 18 -2.98 -23.87 -8.02
CA PRO A 18 -4.13 -22.98 -7.95
C PRO A 18 -3.70 -21.64 -7.33
N ALA A 19 -4.08 -20.53 -7.96
CA ALA A 19 -3.81 -19.19 -7.47
C ALA A 19 -5.13 -18.44 -7.22
N TRP A 20 -5.18 -17.68 -6.14
CA TRP A 20 -6.30 -16.80 -5.83
C TRP A 20 -5.83 -15.36 -5.66
N GLN A 21 -6.68 -14.42 -6.03
CA GLN A 21 -6.49 -13.00 -5.79
C GLN A 21 -7.44 -12.54 -4.69
N LEU A 22 -6.90 -11.78 -3.75
CA LEU A 22 -7.68 -11.06 -2.77
C LEU A 22 -7.89 -9.62 -3.25
N HIS A 23 -9.14 -9.17 -3.29
CA HIS A 23 -9.50 -7.83 -3.75
C HIS A 23 -9.49 -6.82 -2.60
N ALA A 24 -8.68 -5.78 -2.74
CA ALA A 24 -8.66 -4.65 -1.80
C ALA A 24 -10.05 -4.02 -1.65
N GLY A 25 -10.42 -3.65 -0.42
CA GLY A 25 -11.69 -3.00 -0.08
C GLY A 25 -12.91 -3.92 0.05
N THR A 26 -12.98 -5.02 -0.72
CA THR A 26 -14.10 -5.99 -0.61
C THR A 26 -13.76 -7.23 0.21
N GLY A 27 -12.47 -7.57 0.31
CA GLY A 27 -12.03 -8.79 0.96
C GLY A 27 -12.39 -10.08 0.22
N ALA A 28 -12.93 -9.94 -1.00
CA ALA A 28 -13.32 -11.09 -1.80
C ALA A 28 -12.06 -11.85 -2.27
N VAL A 29 -12.07 -13.17 -2.11
CA VAL A 29 -11.08 -14.08 -2.68
C VAL A 29 -11.65 -14.68 -3.95
N THR A 30 -11.01 -14.44 -5.10
CA THR A 30 -11.44 -14.99 -6.39
C THR A 30 -10.35 -15.83 -7.03
N PRO A 31 -10.69 -16.90 -7.77
CA PRO A 31 -9.74 -17.64 -8.58
C PRO A 31 -8.98 -16.72 -9.54
N ALA A 32 -7.68 -16.95 -9.67
CA ALA A 32 -6.78 -16.22 -10.56
C ALA A 32 -6.33 -17.07 -11.77
N ASN A 33 -6.61 -18.37 -11.75
CA ASN A 33 -6.31 -19.31 -12.82
C ASN A 33 -7.29 -20.51 -12.82
N GLU A 34 -7.26 -21.30 -13.89
CA GLU A 34 -8.15 -22.46 -14.09
C GLU A 34 -8.00 -23.52 -12.99
N HIS A 35 -6.81 -23.67 -12.41
CA HIS A 35 -6.57 -24.61 -11.32
C HIS A 35 -7.28 -24.20 -10.02
N ALA A 36 -7.41 -22.90 -9.76
CA ALA A 36 -8.13 -22.38 -8.60
C ALA A 36 -9.65 -22.41 -8.77
N GLU A 37 -10.16 -22.38 -10.01
CA GLU A 37 -11.61 -22.54 -10.26
C GLU A 37 -12.10 -23.93 -9.86
N GLN A 38 -11.23 -24.94 -9.93
CA GLN A 38 -11.53 -26.33 -9.61
C GLN A 38 -11.35 -26.66 -8.13
N ARG A 39 -10.98 -25.69 -7.29
CA ARG A 39 -10.69 -25.91 -5.86
C ARG A 39 -11.34 -24.84 -5.00
N ALA A 40 -11.88 -25.26 -3.86
CA ALA A 40 -12.35 -24.31 -2.87
C ALA A 40 -11.15 -23.73 -2.11
N PHE A 41 -11.06 -22.40 -2.03
CA PHE A 41 -9.98 -21.72 -1.30
C PHE A 41 -9.91 -22.19 0.17
N HIS A 42 -11.07 -22.36 0.81
CA HIS A 42 -11.17 -22.76 2.21
C HIS A 42 -10.63 -24.17 2.52
N SER A 43 -10.41 -25.03 1.52
CA SER A 43 -9.91 -26.40 1.71
C SER A 43 -8.41 -26.56 1.44
N VAL A 44 -7.69 -25.47 1.12
CA VAL A 44 -6.25 -25.52 0.83
C VAL A 44 -5.45 -25.68 2.11
N THR A 45 -4.48 -26.60 2.12
CA THR A 45 -3.64 -26.90 3.30
C THR A 45 -2.33 -26.13 3.34
N ASP A 46 -1.73 -25.90 2.18
CA ASP A 46 -0.43 -25.26 2.01
C ASP A 46 -0.62 -23.97 1.22
N VAL A 47 -0.41 -22.83 1.89
CA VAL A 47 -0.71 -21.50 1.34
C VAL A 47 0.56 -20.69 1.26
N VAL A 48 0.83 -20.11 0.09
CA VAL A 48 1.92 -19.16 -0.12
C VAL A 48 1.33 -17.75 -0.21
N PHE A 49 1.73 -16.86 0.70
CA PHE A 49 1.37 -15.44 0.61
C PHE A 49 2.46 -14.72 -0.19
N TYR A 50 2.14 -14.39 -1.45
CA TYR A 50 3.14 -13.91 -2.40
C TYR A 50 3.33 -12.39 -2.38
N ASN A 51 2.25 -11.62 -2.47
CA ASN A 51 2.30 -10.15 -2.46
C ASN A 51 2.13 -9.62 -1.04
N LEU A 52 2.84 -8.54 -0.69
CA LEU A 52 2.56 -7.80 0.52
C LEU A 52 1.13 -7.22 0.42
N PRO A 53 0.26 -7.44 1.40
CA PRO A 53 -1.07 -6.84 1.40
C PRO A 53 -0.96 -5.33 1.54
N SER A 54 -1.86 -4.58 0.91
CA SER A 54 -1.88 -3.12 1.04
C SER A 54 -2.42 -2.66 2.40
N GLU A 55 -3.14 -3.55 3.09
CA GLU A 55 -3.68 -3.35 4.43
C GLU A 55 -3.62 -4.68 5.20
N LEU A 56 -3.28 -4.66 6.48
CA LEU A 56 -3.11 -5.89 7.25
C LEU A 56 -4.41 -6.74 7.32
N ASP A 57 -5.57 -6.10 7.25
CA ASP A 57 -6.87 -6.80 7.29
C ASP A 57 -7.08 -7.72 6.08
N GLN A 58 -6.45 -7.43 4.94
CA GLN A 58 -6.48 -8.32 3.78
C GLN A 58 -5.86 -9.68 4.10
N LEU A 59 -4.68 -9.68 4.71
CA LEU A 59 -4.05 -10.92 5.14
C LEU A 59 -4.90 -11.62 6.21
N ARG A 60 -5.49 -10.86 7.13
CA ARG A 60 -6.40 -11.41 8.15
C ARG A 60 -7.57 -12.16 7.51
N GLN A 61 -8.23 -11.56 6.53
CA GLN A 61 -9.35 -12.15 5.81
C GLN A 61 -8.92 -13.40 5.04
N ALA A 62 -7.79 -13.36 4.34
CA ALA A 62 -7.28 -14.54 3.63
C ALA A 62 -7.01 -15.72 4.58
N VAL A 63 -6.42 -15.45 5.75
CA VAL A 63 -6.17 -16.45 6.79
C VAL A 63 -7.48 -16.99 7.37
N ALA A 64 -8.46 -16.13 7.63
CA ALA A 64 -9.76 -16.52 8.16
C ALA A 64 -10.58 -17.37 7.16
N LEU A 65 -10.56 -17.00 5.88
CA LEU A 65 -11.28 -17.71 4.81
C LEU A 65 -10.63 -19.06 4.46
N CYS A 66 -9.33 -19.21 4.67
CA CYS A 66 -8.61 -20.46 4.40
C CYS A 66 -8.63 -21.42 5.60
N THR A 67 -9.81 -21.92 5.94
CA THR A 67 -10.02 -22.76 7.14
C THR A 67 -9.21 -24.06 7.16
N GLY A 68 -8.88 -24.60 5.98
CA GLY A 68 -8.09 -25.82 5.83
C GLY A 68 -6.58 -25.62 5.95
N MET A 69 -6.11 -24.38 6.09
CA MET A 69 -4.69 -24.05 6.07
C MET A 69 -3.97 -24.66 7.28
N GLN A 70 -2.98 -25.50 6.98
CA GLN A 70 -2.08 -26.15 7.95
C GLN A 70 -0.68 -25.54 7.91
N ARG A 71 -0.25 -25.05 6.74
CA ARG A 71 1.09 -24.51 6.50
C ARG A 71 0.98 -23.20 5.73
N ALA A 72 1.59 -22.15 6.25
CA ALA A 72 1.66 -20.83 5.65
C ALA A 72 3.11 -20.48 5.30
N TYR A 73 3.33 -19.98 4.09
CA TYR A 73 4.62 -19.55 3.59
C TYR A 73 4.53 -18.07 3.18
N PRO A 74 4.77 -17.13 4.11
CA PRO A 74 4.81 -15.70 3.81
C PRO A 74 6.09 -15.34 3.07
N LEU A 75 5.99 -15.13 1.76
CA LEU A 75 7.14 -14.79 0.91
C LEU A 75 7.25 -13.28 0.66
N PHE A 76 6.13 -12.59 0.41
CA PHE A 76 6.06 -11.14 0.21
C PHE A 76 7.12 -10.59 -0.77
N ALA A 77 7.32 -11.27 -1.90
CA ALA A 77 8.42 -11.00 -2.84
C ALA A 77 8.25 -9.73 -3.71
N ASP A 78 7.09 -9.08 -3.67
CA ASP A 78 6.78 -7.86 -4.45
C ASP A 78 7.01 -6.56 -3.67
N LEU A 79 7.92 -6.59 -2.68
CA LEU A 79 8.41 -5.37 -2.04
C LEU A 79 9.21 -4.59 -3.09
N ASP A 80 8.55 -3.62 -3.73
CA ASP A 80 9.24 -2.64 -4.55
C ASP A 80 10.08 -1.74 -3.63
N PRO A 81 11.42 -1.78 -3.68
CA PRO A 81 12.27 -0.91 -2.86
C PRO A 81 12.03 0.57 -3.15
N GLN A 82 11.45 0.89 -4.30
CA GLN A 82 11.06 2.24 -4.70
C GLN A 82 9.68 2.63 -4.18
N ASN A 83 8.94 1.76 -3.47
CA ASN A 83 7.70 2.09 -2.76
C ASN A 83 7.91 2.05 -1.26
N SER A 84 8.54 3.12 -0.75
CA SER A 84 8.77 3.25 0.68
C SER A 84 7.44 3.43 1.44
N SER A 85 7.17 2.51 2.38
CA SER A 85 6.10 2.68 3.37
C SER A 85 6.47 3.66 4.49
N VAL A 86 7.72 4.15 4.53
CA VAL A 86 8.18 5.08 5.55
C VAL A 86 7.31 6.33 5.54
N MET A 87 6.64 6.55 6.67
CA MET A 87 5.75 7.68 6.86
C MET A 87 6.57 8.95 7.11
N PRO A 88 6.33 10.04 6.36
CA PRO A 88 6.94 11.33 6.68
C PRO A 88 6.44 11.82 8.04
N SER A 89 7.36 12.30 8.86
CA SER A 89 7.09 12.93 10.12
C SER A 89 6.27 14.22 9.95
N ARG A 90 5.61 14.63 11.04
CA ARG A 90 4.86 15.88 11.08
C ARG A 90 5.73 17.10 10.74
N ASP A 91 7.00 17.07 11.10
CA ASP A 91 7.93 18.17 10.82
C ASP A 91 8.39 18.19 9.37
N GLU A 92 8.53 17.03 8.71
CA GLU A 92 8.73 16.96 7.26
C GLU A 92 7.51 17.54 6.51
N PHE A 93 6.28 17.20 6.91
CA PHE A 93 5.07 17.81 6.35
C PHE A 93 5.04 19.34 6.51
N LYS A 94 5.33 19.86 7.72
CA LYS A 94 5.44 21.31 7.93
C LYS A 94 6.54 21.93 7.06
N GLY A 95 7.69 21.26 6.97
CA GLY A 95 8.83 21.68 6.18
C GLY A 95 8.45 21.82 4.69
N LEU A 96 7.79 20.81 4.13
CA LEU A 96 7.30 20.84 2.75
C LEU A 96 6.26 21.95 2.55
N TYR A 97 5.29 22.09 3.44
CA TYR A 97 4.28 23.14 3.31
C TYR A 97 4.89 24.56 3.35
N SER A 98 5.83 24.80 4.26
CA SER A 98 6.59 26.06 4.34
C SER A 98 7.38 26.31 3.05
N ALA A 99 8.04 25.27 2.54
CA ALA A 99 8.77 25.27 1.30
C ALA A 99 7.91 25.64 0.08
N LEU A 100 6.69 25.12 0.01
CA LEU A 100 5.71 25.41 -1.05
C LEU A 100 5.17 26.84 -0.94
N ARG A 101 4.91 27.31 0.28
CA ARG A 101 4.48 28.69 0.53
C ARG A 101 5.49 29.72 0.02
N SER A 102 6.78 29.47 0.21
CA SER A 102 7.84 30.34 -0.30
C SER A 102 7.98 30.26 -1.82
N LEU A 103 7.65 29.12 -2.42
CA LEU A 103 7.64 28.93 -3.87
C LEU A 103 6.43 29.60 -4.55
N GLY A 104 5.28 29.60 -3.89
CA GLY A 104 4.02 30.17 -4.40
C GLY A 104 3.33 29.22 -5.38
N GLN A 105 3.53 29.45 -6.68
CA GLN A 105 2.90 28.70 -7.76
C GLN A 105 3.91 28.29 -8.82
N TRP A 106 3.68 27.16 -9.49
CA TRP A 106 4.53 26.70 -10.58
C TRP A 106 3.75 25.99 -11.67
N ASN A 107 4.31 25.99 -12.88
CA ASN A 107 3.72 25.34 -14.05
C ASN A 107 3.97 23.83 -14.02
N ILE A 108 2.93 23.03 -14.18
CA ILE A 108 3.03 21.57 -14.09
C ILE A 108 3.77 20.98 -15.31
N PRO A 109 3.35 21.24 -16.56
CA PRO A 109 4.03 20.71 -17.76
C PRO A 109 5.53 20.99 -17.83
N THR A 110 5.97 22.17 -17.41
CA THR A 110 7.35 22.62 -17.65
C THR A 110 8.25 22.57 -16.42
N ALA A 111 7.69 22.62 -15.20
CA ALA A 111 8.49 22.79 -13.99
C ALA A 111 8.26 21.72 -12.92
N HIS A 112 7.21 20.89 -12.99
CA HIS A 112 6.84 20.00 -11.88
C HIS A 112 7.97 19.07 -11.43
N ALA A 113 8.58 18.34 -12.38
CA ALA A 113 9.67 17.40 -12.06
C ALA A 113 10.87 18.11 -11.40
N ARG A 114 11.27 19.26 -11.94
CA ARG A 114 12.37 20.07 -11.38
C ARG A 114 12.04 20.60 -9.99
N VAL A 115 10.80 21.06 -9.77
CA VAL A 115 10.33 21.55 -8.47
C VAL A 115 10.35 20.42 -7.44
N CYS A 116 9.80 19.25 -7.76
CA CYS A 116 9.83 18.09 -6.87
C CYS A 116 11.26 17.69 -6.51
N GLN A 117 12.17 17.68 -7.49
CA GLN A 117 13.58 17.37 -7.27
C GLN A 117 14.27 18.38 -6.33
N GLU A 118 14.01 19.67 -6.50
CA GLU A 118 14.59 20.70 -5.64
C GLU A 118 14.03 20.63 -4.21
N LEU A 119 12.72 20.38 -4.06
CA LEU A 119 12.08 20.18 -2.76
C LEU A 119 12.64 18.95 -2.04
N ALA A 120 12.77 17.83 -2.76
CA ALA A 120 13.34 16.59 -2.26
C ALA A 120 14.77 16.82 -1.74
N ARG A 121 15.61 17.46 -2.55
CA ARG A 121 16.99 17.81 -2.18
C ARG A 121 17.06 18.73 -0.96
N ARG A 122 16.24 19.78 -0.93
CA ARG A 122 16.26 20.78 0.16
C ARG A 122 15.80 20.22 1.50
N LEU A 123 14.86 19.28 1.48
CA LEU A 123 14.27 18.69 2.69
C LEU A 123 14.92 17.35 3.06
N ASN A 124 15.92 16.90 2.30
CA ASN A 124 16.54 15.58 2.45
C ASN A 124 15.51 14.42 2.37
N LEU A 125 14.58 14.54 1.43
CA LEU A 125 13.52 13.57 1.15
C LEU A 125 13.78 12.90 -0.21
N SER A 126 13.16 11.75 -0.44
CA SER A 126 13.09 11.18 -1.78
C SER A 126 12.05 11.92 -2.64
N ASN A 127 12.23 11.90 -3.98
CA ASN A 127 11.22 12.44 -4.90
C ASN A 127 9.85 11.81 -4.67
N GLN A 128 9.82 10.50 -4.44
CA GLN A 128 8.59 9.77 -4.19
C GLN A 128 7.89 10.26 -2.92
N THR A 129 8.64 10.49 -1.83
CA THR A 129 8.07 11.03 -0.60
C THR A 129 7.49 12.43 -0.82
N VAL A 130 8.16 13.29 -1.59
CA VAL A 130 7.61 14.60 -1.97
C VAL A 130 6.31 14.45 -2.77
N HIS A 131 6.28 13.58 -3.78
CA HIS A 131 5.07 13.32 -4.56
C HIS A 131 3.90 12.82 -3.70
N PHE A 132 4.16 11.91 -2.77
CA PHE A 132 3.15 11.46 -1.82
C PHE A 132 2.61 12.61 -0.97
N MET A 133 3.50 13.43 -0.39
CA MET A 133 3.07 14.51 0.49
C MET A 133 2.28 15.58 -0.28
N LEU A 134 2.63 15.83 -1.54
CA LEU A 134 1.84 16.68 -2.44
C LEU A 134 0.44 16.10 -2.71
N ALA A 135 0.33 14.79 -2.94
CA ALA A 135 -0.97 14.14 -3.12
C ALA A 135 -1.84 14.28 -1.85
N VAL A 136 -1.27 14.08 -0.66
CA VAL A 136 -1.96 14.31 0.62
C VAL A 136 -2.43 15.77 0.73
N PHE A 137 -1.59 16.74 0.38
CA PHE A 137 -1.96 18.16 0.42
C PHE A 137 -3.05 18.51 -0.60
N GLU A 138 -3.08 17.86 -1.76
CA GLU A 138 -4.11 18.05 -2.78
C GLU A 138 -5.46 17.52 -2.26
N GLU A 139 -5.51 16.31 -1.70
CA GLU A 139 -6.72 15.71 -1.10
C GLU A 139 -7.28 16.55 0.05
N LEU A 140 -6.40 17.18 0.84
CA LEU A 140 -6.75 18.02 1.99
C LEU A 140 -7.00 19.49 1.61
N GLN A 141 -6.84 19.85 0.33
CA GLN A 141 -7.00 21.20 -0.19
C GLN A 141 -6.06 22.23 0.47
N PHE A 142 -4.85 21.80 0.82
CA PHE A 142 -3.76 22.72 1.23
C PHE A 142 -3.05 23.29 0.02
N ILE A 143 -3.06 22.55 -1.10
CA ILE A 143 -2.64 23.01 -2.41
C ILE A 143 -3.79 22.86 -3.39
N GLU A 144 -3.82 23.72 -4.39
CA GLU A 144 -4.74 23.68 -5.50
C GLU A 144 -3.96 23.31 -6.76
N ARG A 145 -4.56 22.44 -7.56
CA ARG A 145 -4.03 21.99 -8.84
C ARG A 145 -5.07 22.24 -9.92
N ASP A 146 -4.67 22.85 -11.01
CA ASP A 146 -5.40 22.82 -12.28
C ASP A 146 -4.58 22.12 -13.37
N GLU A 147 -5.03 22.17 -14.63
CA GLU A 147 -4.36 21.49 -15.74
C GLU A 147 -2.93 22.00 -16.00
N THR A 148 -2.65 23.25 -15.65
CA THR A 148 -1.42 23.94 -16.04
C THR A 148 -0.55 24.35 -14.87
N MET A 149 -1.11 24.51 -13.67
CA MET A 149 -0.41 25.04 -12.51
C MET A 149 -0.82 24.37 -11.19
N MET A 150 0.11 24.41 -10.26
CA MET A 150 -0.09 24.04 -8.87
C MET A 150 0.31 25.21 -7.98
N ARG A 151 -0.48 25.48 -6.93
CA ARG A 151 -0.25 26.59 -5.99
C ARG A 151 -0.69 26.23 -4.58
N VAL A 152 -0.17 26.94 -3.59
CA VAL A 152 -0.72 26.86 -2.22
C VAL A 152 -2.10 27.51 -2.16
N ALA A 153 -3.05 26.87 -1.48
CA ALA A 153 -4.40 27.40 -1.31
C ALA A 153 -4.37 28.72 -0.53
N ALA A 154 -5.12 29.73 -0.99
CA ALA A 154 -5.15 31.04 -0.35
C ALA A 154 -5.80 31.01 1.04
N ARG A 155 -6.74 30.07 1.24
CA ARG A 155 -7.42 29.80 2.51
C ARG A 155 -7.44 28.29 2.73
N PRO A 156 -6.34 27.69 3.21
CA PRO A 156 -6.27 26.25 3.40
C PRO A 156 -7.32 25.80 4.41
N SER A 157 -7.97 24.67 4.12
CA SER A 157 -8.92 24.06 5.06
C SER A 157 -8.19 23.60 6.33
N LYS A 158 -8.84 23.66 7.49
CA LYS A 158 -8.26 23.16 8.75
C LYS A 158 -8.53 21.66 8.90
N ARG A 159 -8.02 20.87 7.96
CA ARG A 159 -8.18 19.41 7.93
C ARG A 159 -6.98 18.71 8.56
N ASP A 160 -7.22 17.54 9.13
CA ASP A 160 -6.16 16.68 9.66
C ASP A 160 -5.55 15.81 8.56
N LEU A 161 -4.27 15.42 8.71
CA LEU A 161 -3.60 14.52 7.77
C LEU A 161 -4.31 13.16 7.68
N SER A 162 -4.89 12.70 8.79
CA SER A 162 -5.66 11.45 8.85
C SER A 162 -6.93 11.47 8.01
N GLU A 163 -7.39 12.62 7.52
CA GLU A 163 -8.54 12.70 6.60
C GLU A 163 -8.15 12.43 5.13
N SER A 164 -6.87 12.32 4.82
CA SER A 164 -6.38 11.98 3.47
C SER A 164 -6.39 10.47 3.25
N ILE A 165 -6.96 10.05 2.13
CA ILE A 165 -6.99 8.64 1.69
C ILE A 165 -5.57 8.18 1.40
N ALA A 166 -4.76 8.98 0.70
CA ALA A 166 -3.36 8.67 0.46
C ALA A 166 -2.59 8.47 1.77
N TYR A 167 -2.80 9.36 2.76
CA TYR A 167 -2.15 9.27 4.06
C TYR A 167 -2.55 7.99 4.81
N GLN A 168 -3.85 7.68 4.89
CA GLN A 168 -4.34 6.45 5.51
C GLN A 168 -3.81 5.21 4.80
N ALA A 169 -3.83 5.18 3.46
CA ALA A 169 -3.33 4.05 2.69
C ALA A 169 -1.85 3.77 2.95
N ARG A 170 -1.01 4.81 3.07
CA ARG A 170 0.41 4.62 3.42
C ARG A 170 0.59 4.16 4.87
N LEU A 171 -0.28 4.59 5.79
CA LEU A 171 -0.27 4.09 7.16
C LEU A 171 -0.60 2.60 7.23
N HIS A 172 -1.63 2.16 6.50
CA HIS A 172 -1.99 0.74 6.41
C HIS A 172 -0.89 -0.11 5.77
N LEU A 173 -0.24 0.41 4.72
CA LEU A 173 0.89 -0.27 4.09
C LEU A 173 2.07 -0.41 5.06
N ALA A 174 2.38 0.64 5.83
CA ALA A 174 3.44 0.61 6.84
C ALA A 174 3.15 -0.40 7.95
N GLU A 175 1.91 -0.48 8.43
CA GLU A 175 1.48 -1.49 9.40
C GLU A 175 1.58 -2.91 8.83
N ALA A 176 1.12 -3.10 7.60
CA ALA A 176 1.21 -4.37 6.90
C ALA A 176 2.66 -4.81 6.74
N GLU A 177 3.55 -3.92 6.29
CA GLU A 177 4.98 -4.20 6.14
C GLU A 177 5.64 -4.49 7.49
N GLN A 178 5.35 -3.70 8.53
CA GLN A 178 5.84 -3.95 9.88
C GLN A 178 5.48 -5.34 10.36
N THR A 179 4.24 -5.76 10.16
CA THR A 179 3.76 -7.07 10.61
C THR A 179 4.32 -8.21 9.76
N CYS A 180 4.32 -8.04 8.45
CA CYS A 180 4.64 -9.11 7.50
C CYS A 180 6.15 -9.34 7.33
N ILE A 181 6.96 -8.28 7.44
CA ILE A 181 8.38 -8.29 7.07
C ILE A 181 9.28 -8.14 8.29
N TYR A 182 8.90 -7.26 9.22
CA TYR A 182 9.77 -6.85 10.33
C TYR A 182 9.47 -7.56 11.66
N THR A 183 8.46 -8.45 11.72
CA THR A 183 8.27 -9.37 12.86
C THR A 183 9.00 -10.68 12.66
N SER A 184 9.24 -11.40 13.76
CA SER A 184 9.81 -12.75 13.66
C SER A 184 8.81 -13.74 13.06
N ALA A 185 9.31 -14.79 12.41
CA ALA A 185 8.46 -15.85 11.86
C ALA A 185 7.50 -16.45 12.90
N LYS A 186 7.94 -16.57 14.16
CA LYS A 186 7.13 -17.07 15.28
C LYS A 186 6.00 -16.11 15.67
N GLU A 187 6.25 -14.81 15.66
CA GLU A 187 5.22 -13.81 15.95
C GLU A 187 4.17 -13.76 14.85
N LEU A 188 4.59 -13.77 13.59
CA LEU A 188 3.69 -13.81 12.45
C LEU A 188 2.86 -15.11 12.43
N GLU A 189 3.48 -16.25 12.73
CA GLU A 189 2.78 -17.53 12.89
C GLU A 189 1.72 -17.45 14.00
N GLN A 190 2.08 -16.92 15.18
CA GLN A 190 1.14 -16.77 16.28
C GLN A 190 -0.02 -15.83 15.90
N TRP A 191 0.28 -14.74 15.21
CA TRP A 191 -0.74 -13.81 14.71
C TRP A 191 -1.72 -14.51 13.75
N MET A 192 -1.23 -15.33 12.81
CA MET A 192 -2.07 -16.11 11.89
C MET A 192 -2.92 -17.15 12.64
N ARG A 193 -2.33 -17.87 13.61
CA ARG A 193 -3.05 -18.86 14.42
C ARG A 193 -4.20 -18.25 15.22
N ASN A 194 -3.97 -17.08 15.83
CA ASN A 194 -5.01 -16.38 16.59
C ASN A 194 -6.25 -16.07 15.72
N ILE A 195 -6.06 -15.82 14.43
CA ILE A 195 -7.17 -15.58 13.49
C ILE A 195 -7.97 -16.87 13.22
N GLN A 196 -7.28 -17.99 13.02
CA GLN A 196 -7.94 -19.28 12.76
C GLN A 196 -8.74 -19.78 13.98
N VAL A 197 -8.26 -19.54 15.20
CA VAL A 197 -8.95 -19.95 16.44
C VAL A 197 -10.30 -19.24 16.61
N HIS A 198 -10.40 -17.97 16.22
CA HIS A 198 -11.63 -17.17 16.37
C HIS A 198 -12.67 -17.38 15.26
N THR A 199 -12.37 -18.19 14.25
CA THR A 199 -13.31 -18.50 13.15
C THR A 199 -14.07 -19.83 13.40
N VAL A 200 -13.64 -20.62 14.39
CA VAL A 200 -14.18 -21.96 14.71
C VAL A 200 -15.06 -21.96 15.98
N SER A 201 -15.37 -20.79 16.55
CA SER A 201 -16.27 -20.61 17.71
C SER A 201 -17.53 -19.85 17.31
#